data_AF-A0A3M1QXB5-F1
#
_entry.id   AF-A0A3M1QXB5-F1
#
_cell.length_a   1.000
_cell.length_b   1.000
_cell.length_c   1.000
_cell.angle_alpha   90.00
_cell.angle_beta   90.00
_cell.angle_gamma   90.00
#
_symmetry.space_group_name_H-M   'P 1'
#
loop_
_entity.id
_entity.type
_entity.pdbx_description
1 polymer ?
#
loop_
_entity_poly.entity_id
_entity_poly.type
_entity_poly.pdbx_seq_one_letter_code
_entity_poly.pdbx_strand_id
1 'polypeptide(L)'
;MSSPAKNSLGILCLLAVLALAVWRLSASGAEPLPDTPESRTAWICTACGRLTELTARQRADWARTPGKVRTGGTEGVVMAGAAQTVFRCDVCDAFTIVRARQCSRHGVWYAVKDAAGHFVGCAACNAEGG
;
A
#
# COMPACT_ATOMS: atom_id res chain seq x y z
N MET A 1 21.42 -17.18 -53.10
CA MET A 1 21.50 -16.00 -52.22
C MET A 1 20.13 -15.79 -51.60
N SER A 2 19.93 -16.16 -50.33
CA SER A 2 18.64 -15.96 -49.65
C SER A 2 18.42 -14.48 -49.40
N SER A 3 17.31 -13.93 -49.90
CA SER A 3 17.01 -12.50 -49.78
C SER A 3 17.02 -12.06 -48.31
N PRO A 4 17.64 -10.92 -47.97
CA PRO A 4 17.73 -10.40 -46.60
C PRO A 4 16.36 -10.15 -45.94
N ALA A 5 15.29 -10.08 -46.74
CA ALA A 5 13.90 -10.00 -46.30
C ALA A 5 13.39 -11.26 -45.56
N LYS A 6 13.91 -12.45 -45.87
CA LYS A 6 13.46 -13.71 -45.21
C LYS A 6 14.03 -13.86 -43.80
N ASN A 7 15.24 -13.36 -43.56
CA ASN A 7 15.88 -13.41 -42.24
C ASN A 7 15.29 -12.39 -41.28
N SER A 8 14.89 -11.21 -41.77
CA SER A 8 14.28 -10.15 -40.97
C SER A 8 12.87 -10.53 -40.48
N LEU A 9 12.09 -11.26 -41.28
CA LEU A 9 10.80 -11.80 -40.86
C LEU A 9 10.93 -12.83 -39.73
N GLY A 10 11.94 -13.71 -39.81
CA GLY A 10 12.22 -14.70 -38.76
C GLY A 10 12.62 -14.05 -37.43
N ILE A 11 13.43 -13.00 -37.48
CA ILE A 11 13.85 -12.23 -36.29
C ILE A 11 12.65 -11.52 -35.65
N LEU A 12 11.78 -10.90 -36.46
CA LEU A 12 10.56 -10.25 -35.95
C LEU A 12 9.61 -11.23 -35.27
N CYS A 13 9.41 -12.41 -35.84
CA CYS A 13 8.60 -13.46 -35.21
C CYS A 13 9.20 -13.93 -33.87
N LEU A 14 10.51 -14.10 -33.81
CA LEU A 14 11.21 -14.47 -32.56
C LEU A 14 11.06 -13.40 -31.48
N LEU A 15 11.18 -12.12 -31.83
CA LEU A 15 10.98 -11.01 -30.89
C LEU A 15 9.54 -10.93 -30.40
N ALA A 16 8.56 -11.15 -31.28
CA ALA A 16 7.14 -11.18 -30.90
C ALA A 16 6.82 -12.32 -29.92
N VAL A 17 7.38 -13.52 -30.15
CA VAL A 17 7.23 -14.67 -29.25
C VAL A 17 7.90 -14.42 -27.89
N LEU A 18 9.10 -13.83 -27.88
CA LEU A 18 9.80 -13.45 -26.65
C LEU A 18 9.01 -12.40 -25.86
N ALA A 19 8.46 -11.38 -26.53
CA ALA A 19 7.62 -10.38 -25.89
C ALA A 19 6.35 -11.01 -25.28
N LEU A 20 5.71 -11.95 -25.99
CA LEU A 20 4.56 -12.68 -25.47
C LEU A 20 4.90 -13.57 -24.27
N ALA A 21 6.05 -14.22 -24.29
CA ALA A 21 6.53 -15.06 -23.20
C ALA A 21 6.84 -14.23 -21.94
N VAL A 22 7.53 -13.10 -22.10
CA VAL A 22 7.81 -12.14 -21.01
C VAL A 22 6.51 -11.58 -20.44
N TRP A 23 5.54 -11.24 -21.30
CA TRP A 23 4.22 -10.77 -20.86
C TRP A 23 3.46 -11.85 -20.08
N ARG A 24 3.45 -13.10 -20.56
CA ARG A 24 2.80 -14.23 -19.86
C ARG A 24 3.42 -14.51 -18.50
N LEU A 25 4.75 -14.53 -18.42
CA LEU A 25 5.48 -14.71 -17.16
C LEU A 25 5.22 -13.58 -16.16
N SER A 26 5.12 -12.34 -16.66
CA SER A 26 4.78 -11.18 -15.85
C SER A 26 3.32 -11.19 -15.39
N ALA A 27 2.41 -11.75 -16.19
CA ALA A 27 0.98 -11.81 -15.88
C ALA A 27 0.60 -12.96 -14.91
N SER A 28 1.40 -14.03 -14.83
CA SER A 28 1.08 -15.24 -14.05
C SER A 28 1.56 -15.25 -12.60
N GLY A 29 2.20 -14.18 -12.10
CA GLY A 29 3.13 -14.29 -10.97
C GLY A 29 2.66 -13.89 -9.56
N ALA A 30 1.42 -13.44 -9.34
CA ALA A 30 1.00 -13.01 -8.00
C ALA A 30 -0.05 -13.97 -7.43
N GLU A 31 0.35 -14.77 -6.43
CA GLU A 31 -0.60 -15.47 -5.59
C GLU A 31 -1.60 -14.44 -5.00
N PRO A 32 -2.91 -14.72 -4.97
CA PRO A 32 -3.88 -13.79 -4.43
C PRO A 32 -3.55 -13.46 -2.97
N LEU A 33 -3.53 -12.16 -2.62
CA LEU A 33 -3.32 -11.76 -1.22
C LEU A 33 -4.33 -12.44 -0.29
N PRO A 34 -3.90 -12.88 0.91
CA PRO A 34 -4.75 -13.62 1.82
C PRO A 34 -5.88 -12.74 2.35
N ASP A 35 -7.09 -13.29 2.33
CA ASP A 35 -8.30 -12.66 2.86
C ASP A 35 -8.81 -13.43 4.09
N THR A 36 -7.95 -13.51 5.10
CA THR A 36 -8.19 -14.32 6.31
C THR A 36 -8.13 -13.44 7.56
N PRO A 37 -8.75 -13.85 8.67
CA PRO A 37 -8.68 -13.10 9.93
C PRO A 37 -7.25 -12.83 10.42
N GLU A 38 -6.32 -13.75 10.17
CA GLU A 38 -4.93 -13.67 10.60
C GLU A 38 -4.13 -12.65 9.80
N SER A 39 -4.60 -12.28 8.60
CA SER A 39 -3.98 -11.23 7.77
C SER A 39 -4.47 -9.83 8.10
N ARG A 40 -5.38 -9.69 9.08
CA ARG A 40 -5.94 -8.40 9.48
C ARG A 40 -4.89 -7.50 10.08
N THR A 41 -4.94 -6.26 9.64
CA THR A 41 -4.16 -5.16 10.19
C THR A 41 -5.12 -4.06 10.63
N ALA A 42 -4.82 -3.44 11.76
CA ALA A 42 -5.62 -2.34 12.29
C ALA A 42 -5.20 -0.99 11.67
N TRP A 43 -6.20 -0.17 11.38
CA TRP A 43 -6.07 1.16 10.80
C TRP A 43 -6.96 2.13 11.55
N ILE A 44 -6.49 3.35 11.78
CA ILE A 44 -7.22 4.35 12.52
C ILE A 44 -7.28 5.65 11.73
N CYS A 45 -8.46 6.27 11.67
CA CYS A 45 -8.62 7.63 11.20
C CYS A 45 -8.18 8.60 12.30
N THR A 46 -7.10 9.35 12.07
CA THR A 46 -6.63 10.32 13.07
C THR A 46 -7.52 11.55 13.21
N ALA A 47 -8.43 11.80 12.27
CA ALA A 47 -9.36 12.92 12.34
C ALA A 47 -10.62 12.62 13.18
N CYS A 48 -11.22 11.43 13.02
CA CYS A 48 -12.47 11.07 13.71
C CYS A 48 -12.33 9.88 14.70
N GLY A 49 -11.14 9.31 14.84
CA GLY A 49 -10.86 8.21 15.76
C GLY A 49 -11.39 6.84 15.32
N ARG A 50 -12.05 6.73 14.15
CA ARG A 50 -12.62 5.46 13.68
C ARG A 50 -11.52 4.42 13.46
N LEU A 51 -11.65 3.29 14.15
CA LEU A 51 -10.84 2.10 13.95
C LEU A 51 -11.49 1.20 12.89
N THR A 52 -10.67 0.68 11.98
CA THR A 52 -11.06 -0.31 10.97
C THR A 52 -9.99 -1.39 10.88
N GLU A 53 -10.39 -2.64 10.79
CA GLU A 53 -9.49 -3.76 10.49
C GLU A 53 -9.63 -4.16 9.03
N LEU A 54 -8.50 -4.32 8.35
CA LEU A 54 -8.46 -4.71 6.94
C LEU A 54 -7.59 -5.95 6.78
N THR A 55 -8.10 -6.96 6.06
CA THR A 55 -7.29 -8.08 5.59
C THR A 55 -6.25 -7.58 4.58
N ALA A 56 -5.23 -8.41 4.30
CA ALA A 56 -4.22 -8.07 3.31
C ALA A 56 -4.82 -7.82 1.92
N ARG A 57 -5.85 -8.58 1.54
CA ARG A 57 -6.63 -8.39 0.30
C ARG A 57 -7.39 -7.06 0.30
N GLN A 58 -8.20 -6.80 1.32
CA GLN A 58 -8.99 -5.57 1.43
C GLN A 58 -8.11 -4.31 1.40
N ARG A 59 -6.97 -4.33 2.10
CA ARG A 59 -5.99 -3.24 2.05
C ARG A 59 -5.48 -3.00 0.63
N ALA A 60 -5.21 -4.07 -0.13
CA ALA A 60 -4.76 -3.94 -1.52
C ALA A 60 -5.88 -3.46 -2.45
N ASP A 61 -7.13 -3.87 -2.22
CA ASP A 61 -8.29 -3.36 -2.95
C ASP A 61 -8.48 -1.85 -2.69
N TRP A 62 -8.34 -1.41 -1.45
CA TRP A 62 -8.35 0.02 -1.10
C TRP A 62 -7.22 0.78 -1.78
N ALA A 63 -6.02 0.20 -1.84
CA ALA A 63 -4.88 0.81 -2.54
C ALA A 63 -5.07 0.89 -4.06
N ARG A 64 -5.90 0.02 -4.64
CA ARG A 64 -6.27 0.05 -6.07
C ARG A 64 -7.49 0.92 -6.36
N THR A 65 -8.28 1.27 -5.36
CA THR A 65 -9.52 2.04 -5.54
C THR A 65 -9.18 3.51 -5.83
N PRO A 66 -9.59 4.05 -7.00
CA PRO A 66 -9.36 5.45 -7.33
C PRO A 66 -9.92 6.38 -6.26
N GLY A 67 -9.11 7.35 -5.80
CA GLY A 67 -9.54 8.32 -4.78
C GLY A 67 -9.67 7.78 -3.36
N LYS A 68 -9.32 6.51 -3.10
CA LYS A 68 -9.33 5.91 -1.76
C LYS A 68 -7.96 5.97 -1.07
N VAL A 69 -6.87 6.03 -1.82
CA VAL A 69 -5.51 6.09 -1.30
C VAL A 69 -4.78 7.34 -1.77
N ARG A 70 -3.96 7.90 -0.89
CA ARG A 70 -2.88 8.81 -1.25
C ARG A 70 -1.57 8.19 -0.80
N THR A 71 -0.62 8.14 -1.71
CA THR A 71 0.77 7.78 -1.44
C THR A 71 1.55 9.08 -1.52
N GLY A 72 1.82 9.71 -0.38
CA GLY A 72 2.48 11.01 -0.36
C GLY A 72 2.84 11.38 1.06
N GLY A 73 4.14 11.45 1.32
CA GLY A 73 4.64 12.45 2.27
C GLY A 73 4.37 13.82 1.65
N THR A 74 3.92 14.75 2.47
CA THR A 74 3.91 16.18 2.12
C THR A 74 5.25 16.56 1.50
N GLU A 75 5.22 17.49 0.53
CA GLU A 75 6.39 18.08 -0.11
C GLU A 75 7.62 18.11 0.83
N GLY A 76 8.70 17.44 0.44
CA GLY A 76 10.02 17.68 1.03
C GLY A 76 10.51 16.78 2.16
N VAL A 77 9.85 15.68 2.55
CA VAL A 77 10.44 14.73 3.52
C VAL A 77 10.37 13.29 3.04
N VAL A 78 11.17 12.97 2.02
CA VAL A 78 11.60 11.59 1.73
C VAL A 78 12.81 11.30 2.64
N MET A 79 12.57 11.13 3.94
CA MET A 79 13.60 10.62 4.85
C MET A 79 13.48 9.10 4.92
N ALA A 80 14.40 8.43 4.20
CA ALA A 80 14.81 7.03 4.39
C ALA A 80 13.75 6.08 4.99
N GLY A 81 12.70 5.78 4.24
CA GLY A 81 11.69 4.80 4.65
C GLY A 81 10.41 4.97 3.84
N ALA A 82 9.86 3.86 3.35
CA ALA A 82 8.71 3.79 2.45
C ALA A 82 7.64 4.89 2.68
N ALA A 83 7.22 5.54 1.59
CA ALA A 83 6.14 6.51 1.59
C ALA A 83 4.93 5.97 2.37
N GLN A 84 4.45 6.75 3.34
CA GLN A 84 3.33 6.32 4.15
C GLN A 84 2.07 6.21 3.29
N THR A 85 1.40 5.05 3.40
CA THR A 85 0.09 4.85 2.78
C THR A 85 -0.97 5.48 3.67
N VAL A 86 -1.76 6.39 3.11
CA VAL A 86 -2.87 7.04 3.80
C VAL A 86 -4.16 6.77 3.02
N PHE A 87 -5.18 6.26 3.70
CA PHE A 87 -6.48 6.01 3.10
C PHE A 87 -7.50 7.11 3.47
N ARG A 88 -8.46 7.31 2.57
CA ARG A 88 -9.62 8.17 2.78
C ARG A 88 -10.59 7.50 3.76
N CYS A 89 -11.03 8.25 4.77
CA CYS A 89 -12.06 7.80 5.69
C CYS A 89 -13.45 7.92 5.07
N ASP A 90 -14.25 6.85 5.13
CA ASP A 90 -15.63 6.88 4.61
C ASP A 90 -16.60 7.67 5.50
N VAL A 91 -16.17 8.12 6.68
CA VAL A 91 -17.00 8.89 7.62
C VAL A 91 -16.75 10.39 7.51
N CYS A 92 -15.49 10.81 7.64
CA CYS A 92 -15.13 12.23 7.66
C CYS A 92 -14.49 12.71 6.35
N ASP A 93 -14.42 11.83 5.35
CA ASP A 93 -13.91 12.11 4.01
C ASP A 93 -12.43 12.53 3.90
N ALA A 94 -11.72 12.56 5.03
CA ALA A 94 -10.34 12.98 5.12
C ALA A 94 -9.36 11.84 4.79
N PHE A 95 -8.24 12.17 4.14
CA PHE A 95 -7.10 11.28 3.97
C PHE A 95 -6.27 11.23 5.25
N THR A 96 -6.76 10.46 6.23
CA THR A 96 -6.17 10.38 7.57
C THR A 96 -6.21 8.98 8.17
N ILE A 97 -6.66 7.97 7.42
CA ILE A 97 -6.57 6.58 7.86
C ILE A 97 -5.14 6.09 7.67
N VAL A 98 -4.51 5.73 8.78
CA VAL A 98 -3.11 5.29 8.86
C VAL A 98 -3.00 4.02 9.67
N ARG A 99 -1.85 3.35 9.61
CA ARG A 99 -1.64 2.10 10.32
C ARG A 99 -1.66 2.31 11.84
N ALA A 100 -2.49 1.54 12.53
CA ALA A 100 -2.62 1.57 13.98
C ALA A 100 -1.80 0.46 14.63
N ARG A 101 -1.44 0.66 15.90
CA ARG A 101 -0.95 -0.37 16.80
C ARG A 101 -1.67 -0.27 18.13
N GLN A 102 -1.77 -1.39 18.83
CA GLN A 102 -2.28 -1.39 20.20
C GLN A 102 -1.11 -1.13 21.15
N CYS A 103 -1.31 -0.22 22.09
CA CYS A 103 -0.36 0.00 23.17
C CYS A 103 -0.46 -1.17 24.16
N SER A 104 0.66 -1.82 24.47
CA SER A 104 0.69 -2.94 25.41
C SER A 104 0.44 -2.52 26.86
N ARG A 105 0.79 -1.28 27.24
CA ARG A 105 0.56 -0.75 28.59
C ARG A 105 -0.88 -0.30 28.79
N HIS A 106 -1.42 0.48 27.84
CA HIS A 106 -2.70 1.18 28.01
C HIS A 106 -3.87 0.48 27.30
N GLY A 107 -3.62 -0.54 26.47
CA GLY A 107 -4.65 -1.28 25.73
C GLY A 107 -5.34 -0.48 24.62
N VAL A 108 -4.97 0.79 24.41
CA VAL A 108 -5.56 1.68 23.40
C VAL A 108 -4.90 1.54 22.04
N TRP A 109 -5.69 1.69 20.98
CA TRP A 109 -5.19 1.79 19.62
C TRP A 109 -4.68 3.20 19.34
N TYR A 110 -3.51 3.31 18.72
CA TYR A 110 -2.91 4.59 18.36
C TYR A 110 -2.27 4.52 16.98
N ALA A 111 -2.18 5.68 16.32
CA ALA A 111 -1.44 5.83 15.07
C ALA A 111 0.07 5.86 15.36
N VAL A 112 0.84 4.98 14.70
CA VAL A 112 2.31 5.02 14.85
C VAL A 112 2.88 6.29 14.22
N LYS A 113 2.36 6.63 13.04
CA LYS A 113 2.65 7.86 12.32
C LYS A 113 1.35 8.54 11.88
N ASP A 114 1.32 9.86 11.85
CA ASP A 114 0.19 10.64 11.33
C ASP A 114 0.15 10.62 9.79
N ALA A 115 -0.84 11.28 9.19
CA ALA A 115 -0.97 11.36 7.74
C ALA A 115 0.18 12.12 7.04
N ALA A 116 0.90 12.98 7.77
CA ALA A 116 2.08 13.69 7.28
C ALA A 116 3.37 12.86 7.37
N GLY A 117 3.35 11.74 8.12
CA GLY A 117 4.49 10.86 8.32
C GLY A 117 5.25 11.08 9.63
N HIS A 118 4.79 11.97 10.50
CA HIS A 118 5.39 12.21 11.81
C HIS A 118 5.02 11.10 12.78
N PHE A 119 5.98 10.67 13.59
CA PHE A 119 5.71 9.71 14.66
C PHE A 119 4.88 10.37 15.76
N VAL A 120 3.75 9.75 16.12
CA VAL A 120 2.82 10.28 17.13
C VAL A 120 2.90 9.47 18.42
N GLY A 121 3.00 8.14 18.31
CA GLY A 121 3.03 7.28 19.48
C GLY A 121 1.70 7.21 20.23
N CYS A 122 1.69 6.52 21.38
CA CYS A 122 0.52 6.42 22.24
C CYS A 122 0.40 7.71 23.05
N ALA A 123 -0.75 8.40 22.96
CA ALA A 123 -0.99 9.65 23.68
C ALA A 123 -0.85 9.49 25.20
N ALA A 124 -1.35 8.38 25.77
CA ALA A 124 -1.23 8.11 27.20
C ALA A 124 0.23 7.89 27.64
N CYS A 125 1.04 7.18 26.84
CA CYS A 125 2.48 7.06 27.12
C CYS A 125 3.19 8.42 27.08
N ASN A 126 2.83 9.26 26.11
CA ASN A 126 3.46 10.58 25.97
C ASN A 126 3.08 11.51 27.14
N ALA A 127 1.87 11.39 27.68
CA ALA A 127 1.42 12.16 28.84
C ALA A 127 2.08 11.73 30.16
N GLU A 128 2.45 10.45 30.29
CA GLU A 128 3.15 9.92 31.47
C GLU A 128 4.66 10.22 31.48
N GLY A 129 5.24 10.48 30.31
CA GLY A 129 6.68 10.70 30.13
C GLY A 129 7.07 12.17 29.89
N GLY A 130 6.15 13.10 30.11
CA GLY A 130 6.35 14.55 29.99
C GLY A 130 6.62 15.24 31.32
#